data_AF-A0A7X8FQS8-F1
#
_entry.id   AF-A0A7X8FQS8-F1
#
_cell.length_a   1.000
_cell.length_b   1.000
_cell.length_c   1.000
_cell.angle_alpha   90.00
_cell.angle_beta   90.00
_cell.angle_gamma   90.00
#
_symmetry.space_group_name_H-M   'P 1'
#
loop_
_entity.id
_entity.type
_entity.pdbx_description
1 polymer ?
#
loop_
_entity_poly.entity_id
_entity_poly.type
_entity_poly.pdbx_seq_one_letter_code
_entity_poly.pdbx_strand_id
1 'polypeptide(L)'
;MQTRAGFYSGKPLQLENEKIRVKQMMHAMKDRFSFYEVRVNTKNFYLCESPKQDDLADIHCTWDESGTVIFRRDTVGHGSLYWIVRNGIIYFASEIKALLGLPFVDIVPDLQGIAECFVYWKPLENRTVFSGVFRLEAGESLVLKKDSFEIVLSPLPCPEGEMITDEDDAAVILRNIMNGNLENMLQQTKKRTALFYSGGLDSTVILAELVSLQADVSLFSISFTDRALSEKAFQKHAAAYFPSMAQHRVEVGTEQLQANLEETLCHIETPLLKLNPVALNILTDTANNTGFECVLSGEGADEWFYGYDFFAEALLRAKTATAKTRNESNILFQNEAKKTFLMHIIGLIY
;
A
#
# COMPACT_ATOMS: atom_id res chain seq x y z
N MET A 1 3.37 -2.54 -15.09
CA MET A 1 3.99 -3.62 -14.28
C MET A 1 3.28 -4.93 -14.61
N GLN A 2 4.03 -5.99 -14.95
CA GLN A 2 3.47 -7.26 -15.44
C GLN A 2 2.97 -8.11 -14.30
N THR A 3 1.69 -8.40 -14.33
CA THR A 3 0.98 -9.16 -13.32
C THR A 3 0.94 -10.65 -13.67
N ARG A 4 1.16 -11.55 -12.69
CA ARG A 4 1.04 -13.01 -12.89
C ARG A 4 0.53 -13.80 -11.68
N ALA A 5 -0.48 -14.64 -11.92
CA ALA A 5 -0.92 -15.74 -11.06
C ALA A 5 -0.90 -17.11 -11.83
N GLY A 6 -1.13 -18.29 -11.19
CA GLY A 6 -1.35 -19.63 -11.85
C GLY A 6 -1.08 -20.97 -11.05
N PHE A 7 -1.94 -22.06 -11.17
CA PHE A 7 -2.48 -23.14 -10.16
C PHE A 7 -2.46 -24.41 -10.97
N TYR A 8 -2.54 -25.58 -10.31
CA TYR A 8 -3.71 -26.47 -10.49
C TYR A 8 -3.71 -27.72 -9.59
N SER A 9 -4.88 -28.13 -9.07
CA SER A 9 -5.06 -29.23 -8.11
C SER A 9 -4.91 -30.63 -8.69
N GLY A 10 -4.52 -31.57 -7.81
CA GLY A 10 -4.19 -32.93 -8.22
C GLY A 10 -5.41 -33.76 -8.63
N LYS A 11 -5.59 -33.94 -9.95
CA LYS A 11 -5.42 -35.24 -10.64
C LYS A 11 -5.32 -35.00 -12.15
N PRO A 12 -4.59 -35.85 -12.90
CA PRO A 12 -4.06 -35.51 -14.21
C PRO A 12 -5.18 -35.50 -15.26
N LEU A 13 -5.54 -34.32 -15.75
CA LEU A 13 -6.08 -34.18 -17.09
C LEU A 13 -4.89 -33.99 -18.04
N GLN A 14 -4.75 -34.91 -18.99
CA GLN A 14 -3.80 -34.81 -20.08
C GLN A 14 -4.12 -33.55 -20.90
N LEU A 15 -3.39 -32.46 -20.65
CA LEU A 15 -3.44 -31.23 -21.44
C LEU A 15 -1.98 -30.82 -21.76
N GLU A 16 -1.36 -31.54 -22.70
CA GLU A 16 0.01 -31.25 -23.19
C GLU A 16 0.14 -29.84 -23.81
N ASN A 17 -0.97 -29.23 -24.23
CA ASN A 17 -0.97 -27.91 -24.86
C ASN A 17 -0.85 -26.72 -23.88
N GLU A 18 -1.15 -26.89 -22.59
CA GLU A 18 -1.05 -25.81 -21.59
C GLU A 18 0.35 -25.69 -20.97
N LYS A 19 1.07 -26.81 -20.80
CA LYS A 19 2.49 -26.79 -20.39
C LYS A 19 3.38 -26.02 -21.35
N ILE A 20 3.05 -26.02 -22.65
CA ILE A 20 3.77 -25.28 -23.68
C ILE A 20 3.54 -23.77 -23.52
N ARG A 21 2.32 -23.33 -23.21
CA ARG A 21 2.00 -21.90 -22.98
C ARG A 21 2.64 -21.35 -21.71
N VAL A 22 2.63 -22.11 -20.61
CA VAL A 22 3.30 -21.70 -19.36
C VAL A 22 4.82 -21.64 -19.54
N LYS A 23 5.43 -22.61 -20.24
CA LYS A 23 6.87 -22.57 -20.54
C LYS A 23 7.24 -21.45 -21.51
N GLN A 24 6.42 -21.16 -22.53
CA GLN A 24 6.62 -20.02 -23.43
C GLN A 24 6.49 -18.68 -22.70
N MET A 25 5.53 -18.58 -21.78
CA MET A 25 5.33 -17.44 -20.89
C MET A 25 6.54 -17.27 -19.93
N MET A 26 7.04 -18.34 -19.32
CA MET A 26 8.26 -18.33 -18.49
C MET A 26 9.50 -17.94 -19.31
N HIS A 27 9.63 -18.44 -20.54
CA HIS A 27 10.73 -18.12 -21.44
C HIS A 27 10.72 -16.65 -21.89
N ALA A 28 9.54 -16.06 -22.11
CA ALA A 28 9.37 -14.67 -22.52
C ALA A 28 9.62 -13.63 -21.40
N MET A 29 9.70 -14.04 -20.13
CA MET A 29 9.94 -13.13 -18.98
C MET A 29 11.19 -13.51 -18.15
N LYS A 30 12.04 -14.41 -18.67
CA LYS A 30 13.26 -14.88 -18.00
C LYS A 30 14.29 -13.77 -17.74
N ASP A 31 14.21 -12.66 -18.49
CA ASP A 31 15.17 -11.56 -18.42
C ASP A 31 14.77 -10.48 -17.40
N ARG A 32 13.62 -10.64 -16.70
CA ARG A 32 13.09 -9.64 -15.74
C ARG A 32 12.79 -10.18 -14.34
N PHE A 33 12.71 -11.50 -14.14
CA PHE A 33 12.44 -12.12 -12.82
C PHE A 33 13.10 -13.50 -12.70
N SER A 34 13.63 -13.82 -11.52
CA SER A 34 14.12 -15.15 -11.15
C SER A 34 12.97 -15.99 -10.58
N PHE A 35 12.84 -17.24 -11.04
CA PHE A 35 11.81 -18.18 -10.60
C PHE A 35 12.48 -19.42 -9.99
N TYR A 36 12.07 -19.86 -8.80
CA TYR A 36 12.57 -21.10 -8.19
C TYR A 36 11.43 -22.10 -7.95
N GLU A 37 11.68 -23.35 -8.34
CA GLU A 37 10.84 -24.52 -8.08
C GLU A 37 11.24 -25.12 -6.72
N VAL A 38 10.34 -25.14 -5.75
CA VAL A 38 10.56 -25.87 -4.48
C VAL A 38 9.67 -27.11 -4.49
N ARG A 39 10.28 -28.29 -4.32
CA ARG A 39 9.57 -29.57 -4.20
C ARG A 39 9.45 -29.98 -2.74
N VAL A 40 8.23 -30.20 -2.27
CA VAL A 40 7.95 -30.90 -1.01
C VAL A 40 7.02 -32.06 -1.33
N ASN A 41 7.52 -33.30 -1.27
CA ASN A 41 6.84 -34.53 -1.73
C ASN A 41 6.43 -34.47 -3.22
N THR A 42 5.37 -35.20 -3.62
CA THR A 42 4.89 -35.32 -5.02
C THR A 42 4.22 -34.05 -5.58
N LYS A 43 4.42 -32.89 -4.96
CA LYS A 43 3.82 -31.62 -5.34
C LYS A 43 4.91 -30.56 -5.52
N ASN A 44 4.80 -29.80 -6.62
CA ASN A 44 5.65 -28.65 -6.91
C ASN A 44 4.99 -27.39 -6.33
N PHE A 45 5.76 -26.62 -5.58
CA PHE A 45 5.40 -25.31 -5.06
C PHE A 45 6.15 -24.25 -5.86
N TYR A 46 5.49 -23.12 -6.12
CA TYR A 46 6.11 -21.96 -6.77
C TYR A 46 6.26 -20.87 -5.72
N LEU A 47 7.50 -20.48 -5.44
CA LEU A 47 7.87 -19.46 -4.47
C LEU A 47 8.26 -18.18 -5.22
N CYS A 48 7.90 -17.02 -4.66
CA CYS A 48 8.50 -15.74 -5.05
C CYS A 48 9.69 -15.46 -4.13
N GLU A 49 10.81 -15.04 -4.71
CA GLU A 49 12.05 -14.72 -4.00
C GLU A 49 11.86 -13.42 -3.20
N SER A 50 12.03 -13.50 -1.88
CA SER A 50 12.28 -12.31 -1.07
C SER A 50 13.59 -11.68 -1.54
N PRO A 51 13.68 -10.37 -1.83
CA PRO A 51 14.98 -9.73 -1.75
C PRO A 51 15.48 -9.87 -0.31
N LYS A 52 16.80 -9.89 -0.17
CA LYS A 52 17.53 -10.03 1.09
C LYS A 52 16.88 -9.23 2.21
N GLN A 53 17.04 -9.78 3.41
CA GLN A 53 16.82 -9.16 4.72
C GLN A 53 17.32 -7.70 4.76
N ASP A 54 16.50 -6.81 4.25
CA ASP A 54 16.43 -5.40 4.58
C ASP A 54 15.06 -5.26 5.27
N ASP A 55 14.97 -4.49 6.35
CA ASP A 55 13.82 -4.36 7.27
C ASP A 55 12.53 -3.78 6.62
N LEU A 56 12.36 -3.93 5.31
CA LEU A 56 11.36 -3.30 4.46
C LEU A 56 10.71 -4.27 3.46
N ALA A 57 10.90 -5.60 3.59
CA ALA A 57 10.15 -6.53 2.75
C ALA A 57 8.70 -6.64 3.26
N ASP A 58 7.79 -5.90 2.63
CA ASP A 58 6.39 -5.78 3.06
C ASP A 58 5.61 -7.10 3.12
N ILE A 59 6.13 -8.15 2.47
CA ILE A 59 5.59 -9.50 2.49
C ILE A 59 6.72 -10.47 2.76
N HIS A 60 6.64 -11.18 3.87
CA HIS A 60 7.60 -12.22 4.23
C HIS A 60 7.02 -13.60 3.93
N CYS A 61 7.79 -14.44 3.23
CA CYS A 61 7.44 -15.84 2.99
C CYS A 61 8.44 -16.75 3.70
N THR A 62 7.96 -17.61 4.61
CA THR A 62 8.78 -18.62 5.28
C THR A 62 8.20 -20.02 5.08
N TRP A 63 9.04 -21.04 5.18
CA TRP A 63 8.59 -22.44 5.15
C TRP A 63 9.43 -23.31 6.09
N ASP A 64 8.89 -24.45 6.50
CA ASP A 64 9.57 -25.41 7.37
C ASP A 64 9.60 -26.83 6.77
N GLU A 65 10.33 -27.72 7.45
CA GLU A 65 10.47 -29.14 7.06
C GLU A 65 9.15 -29.93 7.16
N SER A 66 8.16 -29.42 7.89
CA SER A 66 6.82 -30.01 7.98
C SER A 66 5.97 -29.75 6.71
N GLY A 67 6.47 -28.88 5.83
CA GLY A 67 5.76 -28.44 4.64
C GLY A 67 4.75 -27.33 4.92
N THR A 68 4.90 -26.63 6.04
CA THR A 68 4.12 -25.42 6.34
C THR A 68 4.74 -24.24 5.62
N VAL A 69 3.93 -23.42 4.95
CA VAL A 69 4.33 -22.17 4.31
C VAL A 69 3.56 -21.02 4.94
N ILE A 70 4.24 -19.94 5.31
CA ILE A 70 3.63 -18.78 5.94
C ILE A 70 3.95 -17.55 5.10
N PHE A 71 2.90 -16.89 4.60
CA PHE A 71 3.00 -15.52 4.09
C PHE A 71 2.57 -14.56 5.17
N ARG A 72 3.39 -13.58 5.49
CA ARG A 72 3.09 -12.53 6.48
C ARG A 72 3.12 -11.18 5.78
N ARG A 73 2.04 -10.41 5.90
CA ARG A 73 2.00 -9.01 5.48
C ARG A 73 2.51 -8.12 6.60
N ASP A 74 3.20 -7.04 6.23
CA ASP A 74 3.62 -6.01 7.17
C ASP A 74 2.41 -5.39 7.90
N THR A 75 2.64 -4.77 9.06
CA THR A 75 1.58 -4.21 9.90
C THR A 75 1.01 -2.89 9.44
N VAL A 76 1.74 -2.16 8.59
CA VAL A 76 1.24 -0.92 8.00
C VAL A 76 0.40 -1.25 6.76
N GLY A 77 0.64 -2.40 6.14
CA GLY A 77 0.02 -2.85 4.91
C GLY A 77 0.62 -2.21 3.67
N HIS A 78 1.91 -1.83 3.68
CA HIS A 78 2.58 -1.22 2.53
C HIS A 78 2.59 -2.17 1.31
N GLY A 79 2.91 -3.44 1.52
CA GLY A 79 2.86 -4.46 0.47
C GLY A 79 1.47 -5.03 0.35
N SER A 80 1.02 -5.31 -0.87
CA SER A 80 -0.26 -5.98 -1.10
C SER A 80 -0.08 -7.46 -1.37
N LEU A 81 -0.88 -8.32 -0.74
CA LEU A 81 -0.94 -9.75 -1.07
C LEU A 81 -2.39 -10.12 -1.35
N TYR A 82 -2.65 -10.52 -2.59
CA TYR A 82 -3.94 -11.02 -3.04
C TYR A 82 -3.88 -12.51 -3.26
N TRP A 83 -5.00 -13.21 -3.11
CA TRP A 83 -5.10 -14.64 -3.31
C TRP A 83 -6.47 -15.07 -3.82
N ILE A 84 -6.52 -16.22 -4.48
CA ILE A 84 -7.77 -16.87 -4.90
C ILE A 84 -7.64 -18.39 -4.65
N VAL A 85 -8.77 -19.13 -4.69
CA VAL A 85 -8.79 -20.61 -4.62
C VAL A 85 -9.55 -21.18 -5.80
N ARG A 86 -8.94 -22.13 -6.53
CA ARG A 86 -9.65 -22.97 -7.51
C ARG A 86 -9.20 -24.41 -7.41
N ASN A 87 -10.17 -25.30 -7.44
CA ASN A 87 -10.02 -26.74 -7.39
C ASN A 87 -9.21 -27.26 -6.18
N GLY A 88 -8.98 -26.46 -5.15
CA GLY A 88 -8.17 -26.84 -4.00
C GLY A 88 -6.68 -26.48 -4.12
N ILE A 89 -6.30 -25.56 -5.02
CA ILE A 89 -5.01 -24.86 -4.91
C ILE A 89 -5.28 -23.39 -4.60
N ILE A 90 -4.29 -22.76 -3.97
CA ILE A 90 -4.22 -21.34 -3.63
C ILE A 90 -3.23 -20.63 -4.55
N TYR A 91 -3.61 -19.43 -5.01
CA TYR A 91 -2.72 -18.47 -5.64
C TYR A 91 -2.47 -17.34 -4.75
N PHE A 92 -1.34 -16.72 -5.00
CA PHE A 92 -1.10 -15.40 -4.51
C PHE A 92 -0.43 -14.56 -5.59
N ALA A 93 -0.63 -13.25 -5.49
CA ALA A 93 0.06 -12.24 -6.28
C ALA A 93 0.08 -10.92 -5.50
N SER A 94 1.03 -10.05 -5.82
CA SER A 94 1.09 -8.71 -5.23
C SER A 94 0.11 -7.71 -5.85
N GLU A 95 -0.54 -8.10 -6.94
CA GLU A 95 -1.42 -7.27 -7.76
C GLU A 95 -2.60 -8.14 -8.23
N ILE A 96 -3.81 -7.60 -8.31
CA ILE A 96 -5.03 -8.31 -8.69
C ILE A 96 -5.04 -8.70 -10.17
N LYS A 97 -4.56 -7.86 -11.10
CA LYS A 97 -4.54 -8.21 -12.55
C LYS A 97 -3.77 -9.50 -12.84
N ALA A 98 -2.91 -9.95 -11.92
CA ALA A 98 -2.16 -11.20 -12.01
C ALA A 98 -3.10 -12.38 -11.98
N LEU A 99 -3.97 -12.35 -10.98
CA LEU A 99 -4.99 -13.34 -10.68
C LEU A 99 -6.05 -13.33 -11.77
N LEU A 100 -6.45 -12.15 -12.24
CA LEU A 100 -7.41 -12.00 -13.33
C LEU A 100 -6.85 -12.39 -14.71
N GLY A 101 -5.54 -12.32 -14.92
CA GLY A 101 -4.88 -12.72 -16.17
C GLY A 101 -4.88 -14.23 -16.44
N LEU A 102 -5.46 -15.01 -15.53
CA LEU A 102 -5.52 -16.46 -15.63
C LEU A 102 -6.69 -16.96 -16.44
N PRO A 103 -6.50 -17.99 -17.30
CA PRO A 103 -7.51 -18.41 -18.26
C PRO A 103 -8.77 -19.03 -17.67
N PHE A 104 -8.78 -19.39 -16.38
CA PHE A 104 -9.92 -19.98 -15.67
C PHE A 104 -10.44 -19.08 -14.53
N VAL A 105 -10.00 -17.81 -14.50
CA VAL A 105 -10.52 -16.81 -13.55
C VAL A 105 -11.46 -15.88 -14.29
N ASP A 106 -12.73 -15.92 -13.92
CA ASP A 106 -13.72 -15.00 -14.43
C ASP A 106 -13.52 -13.61 -13.83
N ILE A 107 -13.51 -12.58 -14.67
CA ILE A 107 -13.47 -11.18 -14.23
C ILE A 107 -14.89 -10.73 -13.90
N VAL A 108 -15.27 -10.90 -12.63
CA VAL A 108 -16.61 -10.55 -12.14
C VAL A 108 -16.50 -9.43 -11.11
N PRO A 109 -17.17 -8.28 -11.30
CA PRO A 109 -17.20 -7.22 -10.29
C PRO A 109 -17.86 -7.69 -8.99
N ASP A 110 -17.25 -7.38 -7.85
CA ASP A 110 -17.89 -7.48 -6.54
C ASP A 110 -18.56 -6.14 -6.20
N LEU A 111 -19.89 -6.07 -6.40
CA LEU A 111 -20.65 -4.83 -6.18
C LEU A 111 -20.58 -4.33 -4.73
N GLN A 112 -20.42 -5.23 -3.76
CA GLN A 112 -20.28 -4.86 -2.36
C GLN A 112 -18.90 -4.22 -2.12
N GLY A 113 -17.83 -4.82 -2.64
CA GLY A 113 -16.48 -4.26 -2.55
C GLY A 113 -16.37 -2.90 -3.26
N ILE A 114 -17.02 -2.74 -4.41
CA ILE A 114 -17.12 -1.45 -5.11
C ILE A 114 -17.87 -0.43 -4.27
N ALA A 115 -19.05 -0.78 -3.73
CA ALA A 115 -19.82 0.12 -2.88
C ALA A 115 -19.03 0.55 -1.63
N GLU A 116 -18.30 -0.38 -1.02
CA GLU A 116 -17.43 -0.11 0.13
C GLU A 116 -16.31 0.88 -0.20
N CYS A 117 -15.76 0.88 -1.42
CA CYS A 117 -14.80 1.91 -1.82
C CYS A 117 -15.41 3.31 -1.74
N PHE A 118 -16.67 3.49 -2.16
CA PHE A 118 -17.35 4.80 -2.13
C PHE A 118 -17.79 5.23 -0.72
N VAL A 119 -17.87 4.31 0.23
CA VAL A 119 -18.32 4.59 1.61
C VAL A 119 -17.16 4.66 2.60
N TYR A 120 -16.19 3.76 2.48
CA TYR A 120 -15.10 3.53 3.42
C TYR A 120 -13.71 3.74 2.81
N TRP A 121 -13.63 4.20 1.57
CA TRP A 121 -12.39 4.43 0.80
C TRP A 121 -11.58 3.17 0.47
N LYS A 122 -11.97 2.00 0.99
CA LYS A 122 -11.47 0.68 0.62
C LYS A 122 -12.54 -0.42 0.79
N PRO A 123 -12.42 -1.57 0.11
CA PRO A 123 -13.16 -2.77 0.49
C PRO A 123 -12.78 -3.22 1.91
N LEU A 124 -13.76 -3.77 2.64
CA LEU A 124 -13.60 -4.21 4.03
C LEU A 124 -13.12 -5.67 4.14
N GLU A 125 -12.48 -6.00 5.25
CA GLU A 125 -11.94 -7.34 5.53
C GLU A 125 -11.04 -7.80 4.36
N ASN A 126 -11.07 -9.09 4.03
CA ASN A 126 -10.29 -9.66 2.94
C ASN A 126 -10.92 -9.43 1.54
N ARG A 127 -11.95 -8.59 1.41
CA ARG A 127 -12.66 -8.37 0.14
C ARG A 127 -11.83 -7.54 -0.83
N THR A 128 -12.07 -7.72 -2.13
CA THR A 128 -11.61 -6.81 -3.19
C THR A 128 -12.80 -6.38 -4.06
N VAL A 129 -12.55 -5.54 -5.06
CA VAL A 129 -13.58 -5.14 -6.04
C VAL A 129 -13.88 -6.21 -7.10
N PHE A 130 -13.22 -7.38 -7.01
CA PHE A 130 -13.42 -8.52 -7.90
C PHE A 130 -13.88 -9.75 -7.10
N SER A 131 -14.94 -10.39 -7.57
CA SER A 131 -15.55 -11.54 -6.90
C SER A 131 -14.60 -12.72 -6.88
N GLY A 132 -14.42 -13.31 -5.70
CA GLY A 132 -13.55 -14.48 -5.49
C GLY A 132 -12.07 -14.17 -5.42
N VAL A 133 -11.66 -12.90 -5.55
CA VAL A 133 -10.32 -12.40 -5.25
C VAL A 133 -10.29 -11.79 -3.86
N PHE A 134 -9.37 -12.29 -3.05
CA PHE A 134 -9.23 -11.90 -1.65
C PHE A 134 -7.89 -11.18 -1.42
N ARG A 135 -7.84 -10.32 -0.41
CA ARG A 135 -6.63 -9.63 0.06
C ARG A 135 -6.28 -10.13 1.46
N LEU A 136 -4.99 -10.26 1.76
CA LEU A 136 -4.50 -10.44 3.14
C LEU A 136 -4.42 -9.06 3.79
N GLU A 137 -5.09 -8.80 4.92
CA GLU A 137 -5.05 -7.49 5.59
C GLU A 137 -3.69 -7.23 6.26
N ALA A 138 -3.42 -5.96 6.58
CA ALA A 138 -2.20 -5.56 7.28
C ALA A 138 -2.05 -6.35 8.60
N GLY A 139 -0.84 -6.86 8.86
CA GLY A 139 -0.55 -7.69 10.04
C GLY A 139 -1.19 -9.09 10.01
N GLU A 140 -1.84 -9.51 8.94
CA GLU A 140 -2.30 -10.89 8.81
C GLU A 140 -1.21 -11.82 8.29
N SER A 141 -1.35 -13.11 8.61
CA SER A 141 -0.57 -14.18 8.02
C SER A 141 -1.46 -15.21 7.37
N LEU A 142 -1.11 -15.62 6.16
CA LEU A 142 -1.70 -16.77 5.47
C LEU A 142 -0.81 -17.99 5.73
N VAL A 143 -1.32 -18.96 6.50
CA VAL A 143 -0.60 -20.19 6.85
C VAL A 143 -1.16 -21.34 6.02
N LEU A 144 -0.31 -21.93 5.19
CA LEU A 144 -0.60 -23.07 4.34
C LEU A 144 0.02 -24.31 4.97
N LYS A 145 -0.82 -25.29 5.33
CA LYS A 145 -0.42 -26.61 5.80
C LYS A 145 -0.73 -27.65 4.73
N LYS A 146 -0.18 -28.85 4.88
CA LYS A 146 -0.30 -29.95 3.90
C LYS A 146 -1.75 -30.22 3.42
N ASP A 147 -2.71 -30.11 4.33
CA ASP A 147 -4.13 -30.45 4.10
C ASP A 147 -5.11 -29.34 4.54
N SER A 148 -4.61 -28.17 4.93
CA SER A 148 -5.44 -27.03 5.32
C SER A 148 -4.78 -25.71 4.99
N PHE A 149 -5.58 -24.65 4.90
CA PHE A 149 -5.07 -23.30 4.96
C PHE A 149 -5.86 -22.54 6.02
N GLU A 150 -5.19 -21.63 6.71
CA GLU A 150 -5.78 -20.77 7.71
C GLU A 150 -5.27 -19.35 7.51
N ILE A 151 -6.17 -18.39 7.57
CA ILE A 151 -5.78 -16.98 7.74
C ILE A 151 -5.74 -16.76 9.24
N VAL A 152 -4.57 -16.39 9.72
CA VAL A 152 -4.33 -16.12 11.13
C VAL A 152 -4.02 -14.65 11.21
N LEU A 153 -4.84 -13.91 11.96
CA LEU A 153 -4.44 -12.61 12.47
C LEU A 153 -3.14 -12.83 13.22
N SER A 154 -2.06 -12.27 12.70
CA SER A 154 -0.76 -12.37 13.34
C SER A 154 -0.37 -10.97 13.77
N PRO A 155 -1.13 -10.36 14.71
CA PRO A 155 -0.81 -9.02 15.17
C PRO A 155 0.66 -9.02 15.54
N LEU A 156 1.45 -8.09 14.98
CA LEU A 156 2.67 -7.76 15.71
C LEU A 156 2.18 -7.23 17.07
N PRO A 157 2.90 -7.55 18.16
CA PRO A 157 2.67 -6.81 19.38
C PRO A 157 2.76 -5.33 19.01
N CYS A 158 1.66 -4.59 19.19
CA CYS A 158 1.79 -3.15 19.32
C CYS A 158 2.81 -2.98 20.44
N PRO A 159 4.00 -2.41 20.19
CA PRO A 159 4.98 -2.29 21.25
C PRO A 159 4.28 -1.54 22.39
N GLU A 160 4.25 -2.14 23.57
CA GLU A 160 3.80 -1.46 24.77
C GLU A 160 4.75 -0.29 24.98
N GLY A 161 4.30 0.90 24.58
CA GLY A 161 5.01 2.15 24.74
C GLY A 161 4.45 2.92 25.93
N GLU A 162 5.30 3.57 26.68
CA GLU A 162 4.83 4.56 27.65
C GLU A 162 4.24 5.75 26.88
N MET A 163 3.07 6.21 27.32
CA MET A 163 2.47 7.41 26.76
C MET A 163 3.32 8.63 27.14
N ILE A 164 3.85 9.31 26.14
CA ILE A 164 4.58 10.57 26.34
C ILE A 164 3.52 11.66 26.57
N THR A 165 3.61 12.33 27.72
CA THR A 165 2.60 13.33 28.14
C THR A 165 3.07 14.77 27.99
N ASP A 166 4.38 14.99 27.88
CA ASP A 166 4.98 16.29 27.62
C ASP A 166 5.21 16.50 26.11
N GLU A 167 4.78 17.66 25.62
CA GLU A 167 4.81 17.99 24.18
C GLU A 167 6.24 18.23 23.67
N ASP A 168 7.10 18.88 24.47
CA ASP A 168 8.46 19.19 24.08
C ASP A 168 9.29 17.90 23.99
N ASP A 169 9.12 16.99 24.97
CA ASP A 169 9.73 15.67 24.94
C ASP A 169 9.24 14.85 23.73
N ALA A 170 7.93 14.85 23.45
CA ALA A 170 7.37 14.17 22.29
C ALA A 170 7.93 14.70 20.97
N ALA A 171 8.08 16.02 20.83
CA ALA A 171 8.64 16.66 19.64
C ALA A 171 10.11 16.29 19.43
N VAL A 172 10.92 16.26 20.50
CA VAL A 172 12.33 15.84 20.45
C VAL A 172 12.44 14.37 20.04
N ILE A 173 11.64 13.50 20.65
CA ILE A 173 11.63 12.06 20.33
C ILE A 173 11.24 11.84 18.87
N LEU A 174 10.16 12.47 18.41
CA LEU A 174 9.69 12.36 17.03
C LEU A 174 10.77 12.82 16.04
N ARG A 175 11.38 13.99 16.27
CA ARG A 175 12.47 14.49 15.42
C ARG A 175 13.65 13.52 15.37
N ASN A 176 14.06 12.96 16.50
CA ASN A 176 15.16 12.00 16.54
C ASN A 176 14.85 10.71 15.76
N ILE A 177 13.63 10.19 15.87
CA ILE A 177 13.18 9.02 15.10
C ILE A 177 13.16 9.34 13.61
N MET A 178 12.59 10.49 13.22
CA MET A 178 12.54 10.93 11.83
C MET A 178 13.94 11.09 11.23
N ASN A 179 14.87 11.72 11.95
CA ASN A 179 16.24 11.93 11.48
C ASN A 179 16.99 10.62 11.32
N GLY A 180 16.91 9.72 12.31
CA GLY A 180 17.52 8.39 12.20
C GLY A 180 16.98 7.59 11.02
N ASN A 181 15.66 7.62 10.79
CA ASN A 181 15.04 6.91 9.67
C ASN A 181 15.43 7.53 8.32
N LEU A 182 15.37 8.85 8.17
CA LEU A 182 15.75 9.54 6.93
C LEU A 182 17.23 9.32 6.59
N GLU A 183 18.14 9.46 7.57
CA GLU A 183 19.56 9.16 7.37
C GLU A 183 19.77 7.72 6.88
N ASN A 184 19.13 6.75 7.55
CA ASN A 184 19.24 5.34 7.18
C ASN A 184 18.71 5.08 5.75
N MET A 185 17.53 5.59 5.42
CA MET A 185 16.94 5.47 4.08
C MET A 185 17.84 6.04 2.99
N LEU A 186 18.41 7.25 3.21
CA LEU A 186 19.30 7.89 2.25
C LEU A 186 20.61 7.10 2.06
N GLN A 187 21.19 6.57 3.15
CA GLN A 187 22.41 5.77 3.10
C GLN A 187 22.21 4.42 2.39
N GLN A 188 21.06 3.77 2.60
CA GLN A 188 20.75 2.47 2.00
C GLN A 188 20.44 2.57 0.50
N THR A 189 19.69 3.59 0.11
CA THR A 189 19.18 3.71 -1.27
C THR A 189 20.33 3.90 -2.27
N LYS A 190 21.35 4.73 -1.95
CA LYS A 190 22.46 5.13 -2.84
C LYS A 190 22.03 5.57 -4.26
N LYS A 191 20.77 5.94 -4.44
CA LYS A 191 20.18 6.41 -5.70
C LYS A 191 19.81 7.88 -5.55
N ARG A 192 19.55 8.51 -6.69
CA ARG A 192 19.05 9.88 -6.72
C ARG A 192 17.63 9.92 -6.17
N THR A 193 17.42 10.75 -5.15
CA THR A 193 16.17 10.80 -4.39
C THR A 193 15.43 12.10 -4.65
N ALA A 194 14.12 12.00 -4.85
CA ALA A 194 13.20 13.12 -4.92
C ALA A 194 12.37 13.21 -3.64
N LEU A 195 11.96 14.41 -3.25
CA LEU A 195 10.88 14.64 -2.29
C LEU A 195 9.66 15.15 -3.04
N PHE A 196 8.54 14.46 -2.91
CA PHE A 196 7.25 15.00 -3.35
C PHE A 196 6.78 16.06 -2.36
N TYR A 197 6.72 17.30 -2.83
CA TYR A 197 6.50 18.49 -2.02
C TYR A 197 5.19 19.18 -2.42
N SER A 198 4.15 19.02 -1.61
CA SER A 198 2.91 19.80 -1.68
C SER A 198 3.02 21.14 -0.94
N GLY A 199 3.98 21.20 0.00
CA GLY A 199 4.22 22.26 0.97
C GLY A 199 3.11 22.47 2.01
N GLY A 200 2.31 21.42 2.23
CA GLY A 200 1.68 21.19 3.53
C GLY A 200 2.71 20.92 4.63
N LEU A 201 2.22 20.76 5.85
CA LEU A 201 3.04 20.55 7.05
C LEU A 201 3.93 19.32 6.90
N ASP A 202 3.39 18.18 6.48
CA ASP A 202 4.08 16.88 6.47
C ASP A 202 5.31 16.89 5.57
N SER A 203 5.12 17.30 4.31
CA SER A 203 6.24 17.42 3.35
C SER A 203 7.23 18.51 3.75
N THR A 204 6.81 19.55 4.47
CA THR A 204 7.69 20.62 4.95
C THR A 204 8.55 20.19 6.13
N VAL A 205 8.01 19.37 7.04
CA VAL A 205 8.81 18.78 8.13
C VAL A 205 9.88 17.86 7.55
N ILE A 206 9.53 16.98 6.61
CA ILE A 206 10.52 16.13 5.92
C ILE A 206 11.58 16.98 5.22
N LEU A 207 11.17 18.04 4.52
CA LEU A 207 12.10 18.96 3.86
C LEU A 207 13.07 19.63 4.85
N ALA A 208 12.58 20.10 5.99
CA ALA A 208 13.40 20.74 7.01
C ALA A 208 14.48 19.80 7.55
N GLU A 209 14.13 18.54 7.81
CA GLU A 209 15.08 17.53 8.26
C GLU A 209 16.08 17.16 7.15
N LEU A 210 15.65 16.99 5.90
CA LEU A 210 16.57 16.75 4.77
C LEU A 210 17.59 17.89 4.59
N VAL A 211 17.19 19.13 4.83
CA VAL A 211 18.08 20.30 4.80
C VAL A 211 19.08 20.26 5.95
N SER A 212 18.64 19.90 7.16
CA SER A 212 19.51 19.70 8.33
C SER A 212 20.59 18.64 8.05
N LEU A 213 20.20 17.55 7.38
CA LEU A 213 21.09 16.47 6.96
C LEU A 213 21.99 16.81 5.76
N GLN A 214 21.83 18.01 5.17
CA GLN A 214 22.50 18.40 3.91
C GLN A 214 22.32 17.36 2.79
N ALA A 215 21.14 16.73 2.74
CA ALA A 215 20.83 15.68 1.81
C ALA A 215 20.74 16.21 0.36
N ASP A 216 21.30 15.48 -0.59
CA ASP A 216 21.16 15.77 -2.02
C ASP A 216 19.81 15.23 -2.53
N VAL A 217 18.76 16.01 -2.30
CA VAL A 217 17.37 15.68 -2.69
C VAL A 217 16.81 16.81 -3.54
N SER A 218 16.04 16.45 -4.57
CA SER A 218 15.31 17.43 -5.40
C SER A 218 13.83 17.41 -5.10
N LEU A 219 13.20 18.59 -5.12
CA LEU A 219 11.79 18.76 -4.83
C LEU A 219 10.98 18.59 -6.11
N PHE A 220 9.94 17.78 -6.05
CA PHE A 220 8.98 17.59 -7.14
C PHE A 220 7.60 18.02 -6.65
N SER A 221 6.95 18.91 -7.39
CA SER A 221 5.64 19.45 -7.04
C SER A 221 4.70 19.46 -8.23
N ILE A 222 3.41 19.31 -7.93
CA ILE A 222 2.35 19.43 -8.93
C ILE A 222 1.85 20.87 -8.93
N SER A 223 1.53 21.38 -10.10
CA SER A 223 0.76 22.60 -10.24
C SER A 223 -0.41 22.33 -11.15
N PHE A 224 -1.62 22.49 -10.61
CA PHE A 224 -2.81 22.48 -11.44
C PHE A 224 -2.92 23.79 -12.25
N THR A 225 -3.48 23.67 -13.45
CA THR A 225 -3.80 24.81 -14.32
C THR A 225 -4.91 25.68 -13.74
N ASP A 226 -5.82 25.09 -12.97
CA ASP A 226 -6.82 25.82 -12.18
C ASP A 226 -6.15 26.52 -10.99
N ARG A 227 -6.34 27.84 -10.90
CA ARG A 227 -5.78 28.68 -9.83
C ARG A 227 -6.29 28.28 -8.44
N ALA A 228 -7.52 27.76 -8.33
CA ALA A 228 -8.10 27.36 -7.04
C ALA A 228 -7.42 26.10 -6.45
N LEU A 229 -6.77 25.30 -7.31
CA LEU A 229 -6.11 24.05 -6.94
C LEU A 229 -4.59 24.17 -6.95
N SER A 230 -4.04 25.37 -7.20
CA SER A 230 -2.63 25.54 -7.51
C SER A 230 -1.76 25.68 -6.25
N GLU A 231 -0.83 24.74 -6.02
CA GLU A 231 0.18 24.74 -4.94
C GLU A 231 1.29 25.81 -5.11
N LYS A 232 1.13 26.76 -6.03
CA LYS A 232 2.11 27.83 -6.31
C LYS A 232 2.51 28.66 -5.09
N ALA A 233 1.62 28.80 -4.11
CA ALA A 233 1.91 29.53 -2.87
C ALA A 233 2.93 28.79 -2.00
N PHE A 234 2.81 27.46 -1.92
CA PHE A 234 3.70 26.61 -1.13
C PHE A 234 5.08 26.47 -1.76
N GLN A 235 5.17 26.50 -3.09
CA GLN A 235 6.44 26.51 -3.82
C GLN A 235 7.25 27.79 -3.56
N LYS A 236 6.60 28.96 -3.44
CA LYS A 236 7.27 30.19 -2.99
C LYS A 236 7.82 30.03 -1.58
N HIS A 237 7.13 29.28 -0.73
CA HIS A 237 7.60 28.94 0.62
C HIS A 237 8.88 28.11 0.53
N ALA A 238 8.90 27.00 -0.22
CA ALA A 238 10.10 26.21 -0.38
C ALA A 238 11.27 26.99 -0.98
N ALA A 239 11.04 27.79 -2.03
CA ALA A 239 12.08 28.62 -2.62
C ALA A 239 12.61 29.72 -1.69
N ALA A 240 11.77 30.26 -0.80
CA ALA A 240 12.17 31.31 0.14
C ALA A 240 12.97 30.75 1.33
N TYR A 241 12.54 29.62 1.89
CA TYR A 241 13.14 29.05 3.10
C TYR A 241 14.23 28.02 2.80
N PHE A 242 14.20 27.39 1.62
CA PHE A 242 15.12 26.32 1.21
C PHE A 242 15.70 26.56 -0.21
N PRO A 243 16.38 27.70 -0.44
CA PRO A 243 16.84 28.10 -1.78
C PRO A 243 17.92 27.20 -2.39
N SER A 244 18.56 26.34 -1.59
CA SER A 244 19.60 25.41 -2.04
C SER A 244 19.05 24.15 -2.70
N MET A 245 17.75 23.86 -2.56
CA MET A 245 17.15 22.63 -3.09
C MET A 245 16.71 22.81 -4.55
N ALA A 246 17.10 21.87 -5.42
CA ALA A 246 16.66 21.86 -6.80
C ALA A 246 15.15 21.59 -6.88
N GLN A 247 14.41 22.34 -7.69
CA GLN A 247 12.96 22.25 -7.79
C GLN A 247 12.52 21.88 -9.19
N HIS A 248 11.65 20.87 -9.27
CA HIS A 248 11.00 20.38 -10.48
C HIS A 248 9.49 20.57 -10.32
N ARG A 249 8.88 21.19 -11.34
CA ARG A 249 7.45 21.46 -11.35
C ARG A 249 6.81 20.75 -12.52
N VAL A 250 5.71 20.06 -12.24
CA VAL A 250 4.90 19.38 -13.24
C VAL A 250 3.55 20.07 -13.30
N GLU A 251 3.24 20.65 -14.46
CA GLU A 251 1.93 21.26 -14.68
C GLU A 251 0.94 20.19 -15.14
N VAL A 252 -0.14 20.03 -14.38
CA VAL A 252 -1.16 18.99 -14.62
C VAL A 252 -2.50 19.67 -14.89
N GLY A 253 -3.00 19.52 -16.10
CA GLY A 253 -4.33 19.97 -16.52
C GLY A 253 -5.29 18.80 -16.71
N THR A 254 -6.53 19.10 -17.08
CA THR A 254 -7.59 18.12 -17.33
C THR A 254 -7.19 17.09 -18.41
N GLU A 255 -6.51 17.54 -19.47
CA GLU A 255 -6.07 16.65 -20.56
C GLU A 255 -5.06 15.60 -20.07
N GLN A 256 -4.09 16.01 -19.25
CA GLN A 256 -3.10 15.09 -18.67
C GLN A 256 -3.76 14.09 -17.72
N LEU A 257 -4.68 14.55 -16.88
CA LEU A 257 -5.45 13.67 -15.99
C LEU A 257 -6.26 12.64 -16.78
N GLN A 258 -6.96 13.07 -17.84
CA GLN A 258 -7.74 12.17 -18.67
C GLN A 258 -6.85 11.14 -19.38
N ALA A 259 -5.72 11.56 -19.93
CA ALA A 259 -4.79 10.68 -20.64
C ALA A 259 -4.14 9.61 -19.74
N ASN A 260 -3.96 9.91 -18.44
CA ASN A 260 -3.28 9.01 -17.50
C ASN A 260 -4.24 8.23 -16.59
N LEU A 261 -5.55 8.49 -16.67
CA LEU A 261 -6.55 7.88 -15.78
C LEU A 261 -6.59 6.35 -15.91
N GLU A 262 -6.61 5.83 -17.15
CA GLU A 262 -6.71 4.39 -17.40
C GLU A 262 -5.47 3.64 -16.89
N GLU A 263 -4.28 4.15 -17.19
CA GLU A 263 -3.03 3.57 -16.70
C GLU A 263 -2.97 3.60 -15.17
N THR A 264 -3.33 4.72 -14.55
CA THR A 264 -3.39 4.85 -13.09
C THR A 264 -4.36 3.83 -12.48
N LEU A 265 -5.53 3.63 -13.08
CA LEU A 265 -6.49 2.61 -12.65
C LEU A 265 -5.95 1.20 -12.80
N CYS A 266 -5.16 0.92 -13.84
CA CYS A 266 -4.47 -0.37 -13.99
C CYS A 266 -3.45 -0.60 -12.87
N HIS A 267 -2.81 0.44 -12.34
CA HIS A 267 -1.90 0.33 -11.21
C HIS A 267 -2.63 0.19 -9.88
N ILE A 268 -3.69 0.94 -9.67
CA ILE A 268 -4.41 1.02 -8.38
C ILE A 268 -5.41 -0.13 -8.19
N GLU A 269 -6.00 -0.65 -9.28
CA GLU A 269 -6.90 -1.81 -9.28
C GLU A 269 -8.16 -1.67 -8.40
N THR A 270 -8.48 -0.44 -8.00
CA THR A 270 -9.68 -0.08 -7.21
C THR A 270 -10.26 1.25 -7.72
N PRO A 271 -11.58 1.49 -7.57
CA PRO A 271 -12.19 2.76 -7.95
C PRO A 271 -11.52 3.98 -7.28
N LEU A 272 -11.34 5.04 -8.06
CA LEU A 272 -10.81 6.32 -7.57
C LEU A 272 -11.94 7.24 -7.11
N LEU A 273 -11.81 7.75 -5.88
CA LEU A 273 -12.71 8.78 -5.34
C LEU A 273 -12.26 10.20 -5.67
N LYS A 274 -10.98 10.37 -5.97
CA LYS A 274 -10.30 11.63 -6.28
C LYS A 274 -9.26 11.39 -7.37
N LEU A 275 -8.90 12.43 -8.11
CA LEU A 275 -7.90 12.36 -9.19
C LEU A 275 -6.46 12.60 -8.71
N ASN A 276 -6.24 12.84 -7.41
CA ASN A 276 -4.89 13.00 -6.85
C ASN A 276 -3.93 11.84 -7.21
N PRO A 277 -4.35 10.56 -7.16
CA PRO A 277 -3.46 9.46 -7.54
C PRO A 277 -3.03 9.50 -9.01
N VAL A 278 -3.85 10.06 -9.90
CA VAL A 278 -3.49 10.25 -11.32
C VAL A 278 -2.41 11.32 -11.45
N ALA A 279 -2.56 12.43 -10.73
CA ALA A 279 -1.55 13.48 -10.70
C ALA A 279 -0.23 12.98 -10.08
N LEU A 280 -0.31 12.14 -9.05
CA LEU A 280 0.84 11.50 -8.43
C LEU A 280 1.55 10.51 -9.36
N ASN A 281 0.79 9.76 -10.18
CA ASN A 281 1.36 8.89 -11.20
C ASN A 281 2.17 9.71 -12.22
N ILE A 282 1.59 10.80 -12.73
CA ILE A 282 2.28 11.73 -13.65
C ILE A 282 3.56 12.30 -13.01
N LEU A 283 3.50 12.67 -11.73
CA LEU A 283 4.66 13.18 -11.00
C LEU A 283 5.75 12.12 -10.86
N THR A 284 5.36 10.88 -10.57
CA THR A 284 6.24 9.70 -10.44
C THR A 284 6.92 9.38 -11.76
N ASP A 285 6.17 9.36 -12.87
CA ASP A 285 6.72 9.16 -14.20
C ASP A 285 7.70 10.28 -14.57
N THR A 286 7.39 11.52 -14.19
CA THR A 286 8.30 12.65 -14.44
C THR A 286 9.60 12.55 -13.64
N ALA A 287 9.52 12.17 -12.35
CA ALA A 287 10.69 11.94 -11.51
C ALA A 287 11.56 10.81 -12.08
N ASN A 288 10.94 9.68 -12.43
CA ASN A 288 11.64 8.53 -13.01
C ASN A 288 12.30 8.87 -14.35
N ASN A 289 11.58 9.55 -15.26
CA ASN A 289 12.11 9.98 -16.56
C ASN A 289 13.25 11.02 -16.44
N THR A 290 13.38 11.69 -15.30
CA THR A 290 14.47 12.63 -15.02
C THR A 290 15.60 11.99 -14.19
N GLY A 291 15.56 10.67 -13.99
CA GLY A 291 16.62 9.89 -13.36
C GLY A 291 16.56 9.84 -11.84
N PHE A 292 15.39 10.09 -11.23
CA PHE A 292 15.16 9.85 -9.80
C PHE A 292 14.54 8.48 -9.61
N GLU A 293 15.23 7.60 -8.89
CA GLU A 293 14.80 6.21 -8.68
C GLU A 293 14.20 5.98 -7.29
N CYS A 294 14.29 6.97 -6.41
CA CYS A 294 13.73 6.94 -5.07
C CYS A 294 12.91 8.21 -4.83
N VAL A 295 11.80 8.05 -4.13
CA VAL A 295 10.88 9.14 -3.79
C VAL A 295 10.56 9.07 -2.30
N LEU A 296 10.70 10.20 -1.62
CA LEU A 296 10.18 10.45 -0.29
C LEU A 296 8.85 11.20 -0.41
N SER A 297 7.91 10.87 0.47
CA SER A 297 6.60 11.50 0.53
C SER A 297 6.13 11.64 1.98
N GLY A 298 5.26 12.63 2.23
CA GLY A 298 4.58 12.81 3.51
C GLY A 298 3.25 12.06 3.64
N GLU A 299 2.87 11.27 2.63
CA GLU A 299 1.65 10.45 2.64
C GLU A 299 1.64 9.50 3.86
N GLY A 300 0.48 9.35 4.50
CA GLY A 300 0.32 8.56 5.71
C GLY A 300 0.39 9.35 7.02
N ALA A 301 0.91 10.59 7.00
CA ALA A 301 1.06 11.41 8.20
C ALA A 301 -0.30 11.74 8.84
N ASP A 302 -1.31 12.09 8.03
CA ASP A 302 -2.65 12.40 8.52
C ASP A 302 -3.31 11.21 9.23
N GLU A 303 -3.04 9.97 8.80
CA GLU A 303 -3.53 8.75 9.45
C GLU A 303 -2.86 8.49 10.81
N TRP A 304 -1.56 8.77 10.93
CA TRP A 304 -0.81 8.59 12.18
C TRP A 304 -1.05 9.72 13.19
N PHE A 305 -1.24 10.95 12.73
CA PHE A 305 -1.39 12.15 13.56
C PHE A 305 -2.81 12.71 13.61
N TYR A 306 -3.79 12.00 13.05
CA TYR A 306 -5.21 12.40 13.02
C TYR A 306 -5.47 13.74 12.33
N GLY A 307 -4.76 14.04 11.25
CA GLY A 307 -4.81 15.34 10.59
C GLY A 307 -6.10 15.64 9.83
N TYR A 308 -6.93 14.62 9.53
CA TYR A 308 -8.22 14.84 8.87
C TYR A 308 -9.31 15.40 9.81
N ASP A 309 -10.10 16.36 9.31
CA ASP A 309 -11.21 16.99 10.04
C ASP A 309 -12.22 15.99 10.64
N PHE A 310 -12.43 14.84 9.99
CA PHE A 310 -13.38 13.84 10.48
C PHE A 310 -12.92 13.19 11.79
N PHE A 311 -11.63 13.19 12.12
CA PHE A 311 -11.14 12.74 13.43
C PHE A 311 -11.55 13.72 14.53
N ALA A 312 -11.37 15.01 14.29
CA ALA A 312 -11.83 16.06 15.20
C ALA A 312 -13.36 16.03 15.36
N GLU A 313 -14.09 15.82 14.26
CA GLU A 313 -15.54 15.65 14.31
C GLU A 313 -15.95 14.41 15.12
N ALA A 314 -15.30 13.27 14.91
CA ALA A 314 -15.56 12.04 15.65
C ALA A 314 -15.31 12.25 17.16
N LEU A 315 -14.22 12.93 17.54
CA LEU A 315 -13.90 13.29 18.91
C LEU A 315 -15.01 14.16 19.54
N LEU A 316 -15.47 15.19 18.84
CA LEU A 316 -16.54 16.08 19.30
C LEU A 316 -17.87 15.33 19.46
N ARG A 317 -18.21 14.47 18.50
CA ARG A 317 -19.41 13.62 18.55
C ARG A 317 -19.34 12.63 19.72
N ALA A 318 -18.18 12.02 19.98
CA ALA A 318 -17.99 11.11 21.10
C ALA A 318 -18.16 11.81 22.47
N LYS A 319 -17.64 13.03 22.60
CA LYS A 319 -17.77 13.87 23.81
C LYS A 319 -19.20 14.35 24.07
N THR A 320 -19.99 14.56 23.02
CA THR A 320 -21.36 15.10 23.11
C THR A 320 -22.46 14.03 23.05
N ALA A 321 -22.11 12.77 22.74
CA ALA A 321 -23.06 11.69 22.63
C ALA A 321 -23.73 11.34 23.98
N THR A 322 -25.05 11.52 24.06
CA THR A 322 -25.86 10.97 25.16
C THR A 322 -25.97 9.44 25.03
N ALA A 323 -26.29 8.75 26.14
CA ALA A 323 -26.46 7.29 26.17
C ALA A 323 -27.47 6.75 25.13
N LYS A 324 -28.48 7.56 24.74
CA LYS A 324 -29.50 7.18 23.77
C LYS A 324 -28.99 7.20 22.32
N THR A 325 -28.20 8.21 21.97
CA THR A 325 -27.54 8.35 20.65
C THR A 325 -26.46 7.29 20.41
N ARG A 326 -25.79 6.78 21.44
CA ARG A 326 -24.82 5.67 21.31
C ARG A 326 -25.45 4.40 20.74
N ASN A 327 -26.73 4.14 21.02
CA ASN A 327 -27.44 2.97 20.53
C ASN A 327 -27.96 3.10 19.08
N GLU A 328 -28.30 4.31 18.63
CA GLU A 328 -28.76 4.55 17.26
C GLU A 328 -27.58 4.61 16.28
N SER A 329 -26.44 5.14 16.72
CA SER A 329 -25.15 4.96 16.04
C SER A 329 -24.96 3.47 15.72
N ASN A 330 -25.09 2.57 16.70
CA ASN A 330 -24.88 1.12 16.53
C ASN A 330 -25.72 0.45 15.41
N ILE A 331 -26.79 1.08 14.92
CA ILE A 331 -27.61 0.55 13.81
C ILE A 331 -26.88 0.67 12.46
N LEU A 332 -26.01 1.68 12.28
CA LEU A 332 -25.08 1.77 11.13
C LEU A 332 -23.85 0.83 11.28
N PHE A 333 -23.67 0.23 12.47
CA PHE A 333 -22.43 -0.44 12.92
C PHE A 333 -22.63 -1.90 13.36
N GLN A 334 -23.56 -2.64 12.74
CA GLN A 334 -23.87 -4.03 13.11
C GLN A 334 -22.79 -5.08 12.73
N ASN A 335 -21.75 -4.71 11.98
CA ASN A 335 -20.66 -5.61 11.63
C ASN A 335 -19.41 -5.29 12.47
N GLU A 336 -18.86 -6.29 13.17
CA GLU A 336 -17.64 -6.17 13.97
C GLU A 336 -16.47 -5.60 13.15
N ALA A 337 -16.35 -5.88 11.85
CA ALA A 337 -15.31 -5.27 11.01
C ALA A 337 -15.46 -3.75 10.79
N LYS A 338 -16.70 -3.24 10.73
CA LYS A 338 -16.96 -1.78 10.69
C LYS A 338 -16.68 -1.13 12.03
N LYS A 339 -16.92 -1.89 13.11
CA LYS A 339 -16.51 -1.53 14.46
C LYS A 339 -14.99 -1.51 14.57
N THR A 340 -14.24 -2.44 13.96
CA THR A 340 -12.77 -2.44 13.96
C THR A 340 -12.17 -1.31 13.13
N PHE A 341 -12.74 -0.98 11.96
CA PHE A 341 -12.31 0.20 11.19
C PHE A 341 -12.54 1.49 11.98
N LEU A 342 -13.72 1.61 12.59
CA LEU A 342 -14.04 2.76 13.42
C LEU A 342 -13.33 2.70 14.78
N MET A 343 -12.97 1.54 15.34
CA MET A 343 -12.17 1.39 16.57
C MET A 343 -10.67 1.49 16.29
N HIS A 344 -10.21 1.35 15.05
CA HIS A 344 -8.90 1.88 14.67
C HIS A 344 -8.94 3.41 14.65
N ILE A 345 -10.06 4.00 14.21
CA ILE A 345 -10.26 5.47 14.19
C ILE A 345 -10.63 6.06 15.58
N ILE A 346 -11.31 5.30 16.45
CA ILE A 346 -11.90 5.72 17.74
C ILE A 346 -11.26 5.00 18.93
N GLY A 347 -10.77 3.77 18.77
CA GLY A 347 -10.15 2.98 19.84
C GLY A 347 -8.70 3.36 20.13
N LEU A 348 -8.13 4.34 19.43
CA LEU A 348 -6.94 5.08 19.87
C LEU A 348 -7.28 6.29 20.76
N ILE A 349 -8.57 6.52 21.06
CA ILE A 349 -9.09 7.62 21.90
C ILE A 349 -9.52 7.11 23.30
N TYR A 350 -9.22 5.87 23.67
CA TYR A 350 -9.41 5.36 25.04
C TYR A 350 -8.15 4.79 25.66
#